data_AF-A0A4Y7WRZ5-F1
#
_entry.id   AF-A0A4Y7WRZ5-F1
#
_cell.length_a   1.000
_cell.length_b   1.000
_cell.length_c   1.000
_cell.angle_alpha   90.00
_cell.angle_beta   90.00
_cell.angle_gamma   90.00
#
_symmetry.space_group_name_H-M   'P 1'
#
loop_
_entity.id
_entity.type
_entity.pdbx_description
1 polymer ?
#
loop_
_entity_poly.entity_id
_entity_poly.type
_entity_poly.pdbx_seq_one_letter_code
_entity_poly.pdbx_strand_id
1 'polypeptide(L)'
;MDQQQQHFQQQPTAQTRMQEAPAVITGKDLNYINDMMAWNLTASKKAHAFAQSCQDQEIKQAIDQAGQMHQRHYEQFLQLLQSQNQPPTYQ
;
A
#
# COMPACT_ATOMS: atom_id res chain seq x y z
N MET A 1 -38.10 13.45 59.02
CA MET A 1 -37.42 14.59 58.39
C MET A 1 -35.98 14.17 58.20
N ASP A 2 -35.65 13.73 56.98
CA ASP A 2 -34.88 14.53 56.01
C ASP A 2 -33.37 14.26 56.23
N GLN A 3 -32.54 13.94 55.25
CA GLN A 3 -32.73 13.80 53.82
C GLN A 3 -31.51 13.03 53.29
N GLN A 4 -31.77 12.24 52.25
CA GLN A 4 -30.84 11.53 51.40
C GLN A 4 -29.86 12.49 50.71
N GLN A 5 -28.56 12.17 50.67
CA GLN A 5 -27.71 12.64 49.56
C GLN A 5 -26.61 11.64 49.20
N GLN A 6 -26.68 11.22 47.94
CA GLN A 6 -25.77 10.32 47.25
C GLN A 6 -24.38 10.96 47.04
N HIS A 7 -23.34 10.12 47.01
CA HIS A 7 -22.16 10.38 46.19
C HIS A 7 -21.72 9.06 45.53
N PHE A 8 -22.22 8.82 44.32
CA PHE A 8 -21.73 7.78 43.42
C PHE A 8 -20.46 8.31 42.76
N GLN A 9 -19.30 7.80 43.17
CA GLN A 9 -18.02 8.06 42.49
C GLN A 9 -18.03 7.39 41.12
N GLN A 10 -18.12 8.19 40.05
CA GLN A 10 -17.85 7.76 38.68
C GLN A 10 -16.33 7.65 38.50
N GLN A 11 -15.87 6.42 38.26
CA GLN A 11 -14.49 6.12 37.91
C GLN A 11 -14.27 6.47 36.43
N PRO A 12 -13.23 7.25 36.06
CA PRO A 12 -12.92 7.50 34.66
C PRO A 12 -12.48 6.18 34.01
N THR A 13 -13.23 5.72 33.02
CA THR A 13 -12.82 4.63 32.13
C THR A 13 -11.59 5.09 31.35
N ALA A 14 -10.42 4.61 31.77
CA ALA A 14 -9.20 4.70 30.98
C ALA A 14 -9.46 3.98 29.65
N GLN A 15 -9.71 4.77 28.60
CA GLN A 15 -9.77 4.28 27.23
C GLN A 15 -8.41 3.66 26.91
N THR A 16 -8.33 2.34 26.98
CA THR A 16 -7.22 1.56 26.44
C THR A 16 -7.13 1.90 24.95
N ARG A 17 -6.29 2.88 24.59
CA ARG A 17 -5.91 3.08 23.19
C ARG A 17 -5.25 1.76 22.77
N MET A 18 -5.96 0.94 22.03
CA MET A 18 -5.34 -0.20 21.35
C MET A 18 -4.20 0.37 20.52
N GLN A 19 -2.97 0.00 20.87
CA GLN A 19 -1.80 0.37 20.09
C GLN A 19 -1.95 -0.33 18.74
N GLU A 20 -2.15 0.46 17.68
CA GLU A 20 -2.08 -0.06 16.33
C GLU A 20 -0.69 -0.65 16.11
N ALA A 21 -0.65 -1.81 15.45
CA ALA A 21 0.60 -2.48 15.17
C ALA A 21 1.51 -1.56 14.34
N PRO A 22 2.83 -1.55 14.61
CA PRO A 22 3.76 -0.77 13.82
C PRO A 22 3.73 -1.23 12.37
N ALA A 23 3.76 -0.28 11.43
CA ALA A 23 3.74 -0.53 9.99
C ALA A 23 5.09 -1.10 9.52
N VAL A 24 5.36 -2.36 9.84
CA VAL A 24 6.58 -3.08 9.46
C VAL A 24 6.29 -3.97 8.27
N ILE A 25 7.10 -3.85 7.21
CA ILE A 25 7.08 -4.82 6.10
C ILE A 25 7.79 -6.09 6.56
N THR A 26 7.07 -7.21 6.55
CA THR A 26 7.62 -8.52 6.91
C THR A 26 8.31 -9.19 5.71
N GLY A 27 9.05 -10.28 5.95
CA GLY A 27 9.61 -11.08 4.85
C GLY A 27 8.56 -11.68 3.91
N LYS A 28 7.35 -11.99 4.42
CA LYS A 28 6.24 -12.45 3.57
C LYS A 28 5.75 -11.33 2.66
N ASP A 29 5.66 -10.12 3.17
CA ASP A 29 5.26 -8.94 2.40
C ASP A 29 6.28 -8.65 1.29
N LEU A 30 7.58 -8.76 1.59
CA LEU A 30 8.64 -8.61 0.58
C LEU A 30 8.53 -9.63 -0.55
N ASN A 31 8.18 -10.88 -0.25
CA ASN A 31 7.97 -11.89 -1.29
C ASN A 31 6.79 -11.52 -2.19
N TYR A 32 5.66 -11.09 -1.62
CA TYR A 32 4.51 -10.64 -2.41
C TYR A 32 4.81 -9.38 -3.22
N ILE A 33 5.55 -8.41 -2.67
CA ILE A 33 5.97 -7.21 -3.40
C ILE A 33 6.87 -7.62 -4.58
N ASN A 34 7.79 -8.55 -4.39
CA ASN A 34 8.66 -9.04 -5.46
C ASN A 34 7.85 -9.67 -6.60
N ASP A 35 6.86 -10.51 -6.28
CA ASP A 35 5.96 -11.10 -7.28
C ASP A 35 5.17 -10.00 -8.04
N MET A 36 4.59 -9.05 -7.31
CA MET A 36 3.86 -7.92 -7.90
C MET A 36 4.75 -7.07 -8.83
N MET A 37 6.00 -6.81 -8.44
CA MET A 37 6.97 -6.11 -9.28
C MET A 37 7.30 -6.91 -10.54
N ALA A 38 7.55 -8.22 -10.43
CA ALA A 38 7.83 -9.08 -11.56
C ALA A 38 6.67 -9.14 -12.57
N TRP A 39 5.43 -9.21 -12.07
CA TRP A 39 4.23 -9.19 -12.91
C TRP A 39 4.05 -7.86 -13.64
N ASN A 40 4.18 -6.73 -12.95
CA ASN A 40 4.05 -5.40 -13.56
C ASN A 40 5.14 -5.15 -14.62
N LEU A 41 6.39 -5.52 -14.34
CA LEU A 41 7.47 -5.38 -15.32
C LEU A 41 7.24 -6.24 -16.56
N THR A 42 6.79 -7.48 -16.37
CA THR A 42 6.47 -8.40 -17.47
C THR A 42 5.31 -7.89 -18.31
N ALA A 43 4.24 -7.43 -17.66
CA ALA A 43 3.06 -6.89 -18.33
C ALA A 43 3.40 -5.63 -19.14
N SER A 44 4.17 -4.70 -18.57
CA SER A 44 4.62 -3.48 -19.27
C SER A 44 5.44 -3.81 -20.53
N LYS A 45 6.40 -4.73 -20.44
CA LYS A 45 7.21 -5.17 -21.59
C LYS A 45 6.37 -5.83 -22.69
N LYS A 46 5.43 -6.70 -22.31
CA LYS A 46 4.55 -7.39 -23.26
C LYS A 46 3.59 -6.41 -23.93
N ALA A 47 3.02 -5.48 -23.18
CA ALA A 47 2.17 -4.42 -23.72
C ALA A 47 2.93 -3.61 -24.77
N HIS A 48 4.15 -3.16 -24.46
CA HIS A 48 4.98 -2.45 -25.43
C HIS A 48 5.22 -3.26 -26.70
N ALA A 49 5.59 -4.55 -26.56
CA ALA A 49 5.81 -5.42 -27.72
C ALA A 49 4.54 -5.59 -28.58
N PHE A 50 3.37 -5.78 -27.96
CA PHE A 50 2.11 -5.97 -28.69
C PHE A 50 1.62 -4.69 -29.36
N ALA A 51 1.80 -3.52 -28.74
CA ALA A 51 1.48 -2.24 -29.34
C ALA A 51 2.26 -1.97 -30.63
N GLN A 52 3.49 -2.49 -30.76
CA GLN A 52 4.26 -2.39 -32.00
C GLN A 52 3.72 -3.26 -33.14
N SER A 53 3.09 -4.39 -32.82
CA SER A 53 2.48 -5.29 -33.82
C SER A 53 1.02 -4.95 -34.15
N CYS A 54 0.41 -4.00 -33.43
CA CYS A 54 -1.00 -3.68 -33.59
C CYS A 54 -1.21 -2.64 -34.69
N GLN A 55 -2.10 -2.96 -35.63
CA GLN A 55 -2.47 -2.08 -36.75
C GLN A 55 -3.63 -1.16 -36.40
N ASP A 56 -4.55 -1.64 -35.57
CA ASP A 56 -5.69 -0.86 -35.10
C ASP A 56 -5.22 0.20 -34.10
N GLN A 57 -5.50 1.47 -34.40
CA GLN A 57 -5.00 2.60 -33.63
C GLN A 57 -5.64 2.70 -32.24
N GLU A 58 -6.92 2.34 -32.10
CA GLU A 58 -7.63 2.38 -30.83
C GLU A 58 -7.11 1.28 -29.90
N ILE A 59 -6.94 0.06 -30.43
CA ILE A 59 -6.36 -1.06 -29.69
C ILE A 59 -4.92 -0.76 -29.29
N LYS A 60 -4.12 -0.20 -30.20
CA LYS A 60 -2.74 0.21 -29.89
C LYS A 60 -2.69 1.18 -28.72
N GLN A 61 -3.51 2.23 -28.74
CA GLN A 61 -3.57 3.21 -27.65
C GLN A 61 -3.98 2.57 -26.32
N ALA A 62 -4.98 1.68 -26.33
CA ALA A 62 -5.40 0.96 -25.14
C ALA A 62 -4.27 0.09 -24.55
N ILE A 63 -3.51 -0.61 -25.41
CA ILE A 63 -2.35 -1.41 -24.98
C ILE A 63 -1.26 -0.50 -24.40
N ASP A 64 -0.94 0.62 -25.06
CA ASP A 64 0.07 1.58 -24.57
C ASP A 64 -0.31 2.15 -23.20
N GLN A 65 -1.58 2.51 -23.00
CA GLN A 65 -2.08 2.99 -21.70
C GLN A 65 -1.95 1.91 -20.61
N ALA A 66 -2.30 0.66 -20.90
CA ALA A 66 -2.12 -0.44 -19.97
C ALA A 66 -0.64 -0.67 -19.64
N GLY A 67 0.25 -0.60 -20.63
CA GLY A 67 1.71 -0.71 -20.45
C GLY A 67 2.28 0.37 -19.54
N GLN A 68 1.84 1.62 -19.71
CA GLN A 68 2.23 2.76 -18.88
C GLN A 68 1.71 2.63 -17.44
N MET A 69 0.47 2.16 -17.27
CA MET A 69 -0.09 1.88 -15.95
C MET A 69 0.76 0.86 -15.18
N HIS A 70 1.11 -0.26 -15.82
CA HIS A 70 1.96 -1.28 -15.20
C HIS A 70 3.36 -0.77 -14.86
N GLN A 71 3.96 0.04 -15.72
CA GLN A 71 5.24 0.70 -15.42
C GLN A 71 5.13 1.58 -14.17
N ARG A 72 4.10 2.44 -14.09
CA ARG A 72 3.88 3.30 -12.93
C ARG A 72 3.71 2.49 -11.64
N HIS A 73 2.98 1.38 -11.67
CA HIS A 73 2.83 0.51 -10.48
C HIS A 73 4.16 -0.10 -10.04
N TYR A 74 5.00 -0.54 -10.99
CA TYR A 74 6.36 -1.01 -10.67
C TYR A 74 7.20 0.09 -9.99
N GLU A 75 7.16 1.32 -10.52
CA GLU A 75 7.88 2.47 -9.95
C GLU A 75 7.38 2.82 -8.53
N GLN A 76 6.08 2.70 -8.27
CA GLN A 76 5.51 2.89 -6.93
C GLN A 76 6.04 1.85 -5.92
N PHE A 77 6.12 0.57 -6.30
CA PHE A 77 6.73 -0.45 -5.45
C PHE A 77 8.21 -0.21 -5.22
N LEU A 78 8.95 0.24 -6.25
CA LEU A 78 10.35 0.59 -6.10
C LEU A 78 10.54 1.74 -5.10
N GLN A 79 9.69 2.77 -5.17
CA GLN A 79 9.71 3.89 -4.24
C GLN A 79 9.37 3.46 -2.81
N LEU A 80 8.39 2.56 -2.64
CA LEU A 80 8.04 1.97 -1.34
C LEU A 80 9.25 1.23 -0.72
N LEU A 81 9.97 0.43 -1.49
CA LEU A 81 11.13 -0.31 -0.97
C LEU A 81 12.31 0.62 -0.65
N GLN A 82 12.47 1.71 -1.40
CA GLN A 82 13.49 2.72 -1.11
C GLN A 82 13.20 3.52 0.15
N SER A 83 11.93 3.89 0.40
CA SER A 83 11.55 4.68 1.59
C SER A 83 11.68 3.88 2.89
N GLN A 84 11.58 2.56 2.83
CA GLN A 84 11.69 1.66 3.98
C GLN A 84 13.14 1.40 4.45
N ASN A 85 14.15 1.82 3.68
CA ASN A 85 15.55 1.78 4.11
C ASN A 85 15.93 2.93 5.06
N GLN A 86 14.96 3.74 5.51
CA GLN A 86 15.20 4.74 6.56
C GLN A 86 15.14 4.04 7.93
N PRO A 87 16.24 4.05 8.72
CA PRO A 87 16.20 3.49 10.07
C PRO A 87 15.16 4.24 10.91
N PRO A 88 14.44 3.56 11.81
CA PRO A 88 13.48 4.22 12.68
C PRO A 88 14.18 5.33 13.47
N THR A 89 13.78 6.58 13.23
CA THR A 89 14.14 7.71 14.09
C THR A 89 13.42 7.55 15.42
N TYR A 90 14.14 7.07 16.43
CA TYR A 90 13.70 7.18 17.82
C TYR A 90 13.86 8.64 18.26
N GLN A 91 12.74 9.31 18.57
CA GLN A 91 12.71 10.61 19.26
C GLN A 91 12.59 10.38 20.76
#